data_AF-A0A091KJP7-F1
#
_entry.id   AF-A0A091KJP7-F1
#
_cell.length_a   1.000
_cell.length_b   1.000
_cell.length_c   1.000
_cell.angle_alpha   90.00
_cell.angle_beta   90.00
_cell.angle_gamma   90.00
#
_symmetry.space_group_name_H-M   'P 1'
#
loop_
_entity.id
_entity.type
_entity.pdbx_description
1 polymer ?
#
loop_
_entity_poly.entity_id
_entity_poly.type
_entity_poly.pdbx_seq_one_letter_code
_entity_poly.pdbx_strand_id
1 'polypeptide(L)'
;ALINGLSEIPTHQKKTVYLCQLLIRIAKGKNLQCHFENDQRISPLESALSFWTLLEREEIKLEKLHEDIRRLIQIQIVAVHMENGYFKEATEVLERLFSDLESDKPLRVKLATVIKSKDPYVPLLQSFSYDLLISKIKSYIEIFMKENETNFLIQAATKEVESKGLGAATLQNKTVNVNENDKRDLETKRRFVLRIIVLRDILG
;
A
#
# COMPACT_ATOMS: atom_id res chain seq x y z
N ALA A 1 -16.67 -1.88 -5.61
CA ALA A 1 -18.12 -2.01 -5.39
C ALA A 1 -18.65 -0.88 -4.53
N LEU A 2 -18.27 -0.78 -3.24
CA LEU A 2 -18.79 0.26 -2.33
C LEU A 2 -18.44 1.71 -2.75
N ILE A 3 -17.18 1.97 -3.10
CA ILE A 3 -16.72 3.33 -3.50
C ILE A 3 -17.41 3.78 -4.80
N ASN A 4 -17.61 2.87 -5.76
CA ASN A 4 -18.25 3.17 -7.05
C ASN A 4 -19.76 3.46 -6.93
N GLY A 5 -20.37 3.19 -5.76
CA GLY A 5 -21.77 3.52 -5.47
C GLY A 5 -21.96 4.93 -4.90
N LEU A 6 -20.88 5.67 -4.66
CA LEU A 6 -20.91 7.06 -4.18
C LEU A 6 -20.82 8.02 -5.38
N SER A 7 -21.71 9.01 -5.46
CA SER A 7 -21.63 10.07 -6.48
C SER A 7 -20.42 10.98 -6.26
N GLU A 8 -20.02 11.17 -5.00
CA GLU A 8 -18.78 11.85 -4.59
C GLU A 8 -18.22 11.19 -3.33
N ILE A 9 -16.89 11.16 -3.18
CA ILE A 9 -16.25 10.65 -1.98
C ILE A 9 -16.42 11.71 -0.86
N PRO A 10 -17.10 11.40 0.25
CA PRO A 10 -17.24 12.34 1.36
C PRO A 10 -15.87 12.77 1.88
N THR A 11 -15.72 14.04 2.25
CA THR A 11 -14.42 14.61 2.68
C THR A 11 -13.75 13.78 3.78
N HIS A 12 -14.52 13.31 4.76
CA HIS A 12 -14.01 12.47 5.86
C HIS A 12 -13.56 11.07 5.42
N GLN A 13 -14.00 10.59 4.25
CA GLN A 13 -13.62 9.27 3.70
C GLN A 13 -12.48 9.34 2.68
N LYS A 14 -12.11 10.54 2.21
CA LYS A 14 -11.07 10.72 1.20
C LYS A 14 -9.77 10.03 1.57
N LYS A 15 -9.25 10.27 2.78
CA LYS A 15 -8.03 9.61 3.27
C LYS A 15 -8.13 8.09 3.22
N THR A 16 -9.25 7.51 3.65
CA THR A 16 -9.48 6.06 3.60
C THR A 16 -9.46 5.55 2.17
N VAL A 17 -10.15 6.23 1.26
CA VAL A 17 -10.17 5.84 -0.16
C VAL A 17 -8.77 5.92 -0.76
N TYR A 18 -8.05 7.03 -0.55
CA TYR A 18 -6.69 7.20 -1.07
C TYR A 18 -5.73 6.16 -0.52
N LEU A 19 -5.82 5.84 0.78
CA LEU A 19 -5.01 4.78 1.39
C LEU A 19 -5.34 3.42 0.77
N CYS A 20 -6.62 3.06 0.60
CA CYS A 20 -6.97 1.81 -0.07
C CYS A 20 -6.43 1.75 -1.52
N GLN A 21 -6.55 2.85 -2.27
CA GLN A 21 -6.05 2.93 -3.64
C GLN A 21 -4.53 2.81 -3.70
N LEU A 22 -3.81 3.44 -2.77
CA LEU A 22 -2.36 3.29 -2.60
C LEU A 22 -1.99 1.83 -2.33
N LEU A 23 -2.62 1.20 -1.33
CA LEU A 23 -2.23 -0.15 -0.88
C LEU A 23 -2.41 -1.21 -1.96
N ILE A 24 -3.47 -1.14 -2.76
CA ILE A 24 -3.69 -2.10 -3.86
C ILE A 24 -2.59 -1.94 -4.93
N ARG A 25 -2.18 -0.72 -5.21
CA ARG A 25 -1.14 -0.41 -6.20
C ARG A 25 0.25 -0.81 -5.72
N ILE A 26 0.55 -0.57 -4.45
CA ILE A 26 1.77 -1.06 -3.80
C ILE A 26 1.77 -2.59 -3.82
N ALA A 27 0.69 -3.27 -3.43
CA ALA A 27 0.63 -4.74 -3.48
C ALA A 27 0.85 -5.32 -4.90
N LYS A 28 0.59 -4.54 -5.96
CA LYS A 28 0.85 -4.90 -7.37
C LYS A 28 2.11 -4.23 -7.93
N GLY A 29 2.89 -3.55 -7.11
CA GLY A 29 3.96 -2.63 -7.53
C GLY A 29 5.02 -3.24 -8.44
N LYS A 30 5.36 -4.51 -8.22
CA LYS A 30 6.35 -5.24 -9.02
C LYS A 30 5.78 -5.83 -10.31
N ASN A 31 4.45 -5.87 -10.48
CA ASN A 31 3.81 -6.43 -11.68
C ASN A 31 3.57 -5.33 -12.72
N LEU A 32 4.55 -5.11 -13.59
CA LEU A 32 4.48 -4.10 -14.65
C LEU A 32 3.43 -4.36 -15.74
N GLN A 33 2.82 -5.56 -15.77
CA GLN A 33 1.70 -5.90 -16.65
C GLN A 33 0.33 -5.51 -16.06
N CYS A 34 0.32 -5.02 -14.82
CA CYS A 34 -0.89 -4.55 -14.16
C CYS A 34 -1.07 -3.05 -14.40
N HIS A 35 -2.25 -2.65 -14.86
CA HIS A 35 -2.56 -1.25 -15.15
C HIS A 35 -3.77 -0.79 -14.32
N PHE A 36 -3.61 0.37 -13.68
CA PHE A 36 -4.67 1.02 -12.90
C PHE A 36 -5.22 2.28 -13.59
N GLU A 37 -4.42 2.87 -14.46
CA GLU A 37 -4.76 4.08 -15.20
C GLU A 37 -5.14 3.74 -16.66
N ASN A 38 -5.83 4.66 -17.33
CA ASN A 38 -6.15 4.51 -18.75
C ASN A 38 -4.89 4.53 -19.64
N ASP A 39 -3.88 5.31 -19.25
CA ASP A 39 -2.57 5.28 -19.90
C ASP A 39 -1.80 4.05 -19.41
N GLN A 40 -1.69 3.04 -20.28
CA GLN A 40 -1.02 1.77 -19.98
C GLN A 40 0.49 1.92 -19.72
N ARG A 41 1.09 3.08 -20.04
CA ARG A 41 2.49 3.35 -19.71
C ARG A 41 2.70 3.63 -18.23
N ILE A 42 1.64 3.93 -17.50
CA ILE A 42 1.70 4.22 -16.06
C ILE A 42 1.72 2.90 -15.29
N SER A 43 2.86 2.62 -14.68
CA SER A 43 3.03 1.45 -13.81
C SER A 43 2.20 1.55 -12.53
N PRO A 44 1.95 0.42 -11.83
CA PRO A 44 1.27 0.45 -10.54
C PRO A 44 1.93 1.40 -9.53
N LEU A 45 3.25 1.50 -9.49
CA LEU A 45 3.95 2.37 -8.55
C LEU A 45 3.88 3.86 -8.94
N GLU A 46 3.90 4.21 -10.24
CA GLU A 46 3.62 5.60 -10.68
C GLU A 46 2.21 6.03 -10.27
N SER A 47 1.25 5.14 -10.45
CA SER A 47 -0.12 5.37 -10.00
C SER A 47 -0.20 5.44 -8.46
N ALA A 48 0.58 4.63 -7.73
CA ALA A 48 0.66 4.69 -6.26
C ALA A 48 1.18 6.06 -5.79
N LEU A 49 2.19 6.61 -6.45
CA LEU A 49 2.76 7.92 -6.14
C LEU A 49 1.72 9.04 -6.21
N SER A 50 0.80 8.97 -7.17
CA SER A 50 -0.29 9.94 -7.31
C SER A 50 -1.23 9.91 -6.10
N PHE A 51 -1.60 8.72 -5.62
CA PHE A 51 -2.41 8.59 -4.40
C PHE A 51 -1.64 8.96 -3.13
N TRP A 52 -0.32 8.73 -3.10
CA TRP A 52 0.53 9.23 -2.02
C TRP A 52 0.50 10.75 -1.94
N THR A 53 0.66 11.44 -3.08
CA THR A 53 0.58 12.90 -3.14
C THR A 53 -0.77 13.43 -2.67
N LEU A 54 -1.86 12.71 -2.91
CA LEU A 54 -3.18 13.07 -2.37
C LEU A 54 -3.25 12.90 -0.85
N LEU A 55 -2.69 11.82 -0.29
CA LEU A 55 -2.63 11.61 1.16
C LEU A 55 -1.81 12.69 1.87
N GLU A 56 -0.66 13.06 1.32
CA GLU A 56 0.21 14.08 1.89
C GLU A 56 -0.49 15.44 1.99
N ARG A 57 -1.36 15.78 1.02
CA ARG A 57 -2.15 17.03 1.06
C ARG A 57 -3.22 17.02 2.14
N GLU A 58 -3.72 15.85 2.52
CA GLU A 58 -4.73 15.71 3.57
C GLU A 58 -4.09 15.71 4.98
N GLU A 59 -2.76 15.65 5.10
CA GLU A 59 -2.09 15.46 6.38
C GLU A 59 -0.69 16.14 6.46
N ILE A 60 -0.66 17.31 7.09
CA ILE A 60 0.57 18.13 7.15
C ILE A 60 1.51 17.68 8.29
N LYS A 61 1.05 16.92 9.29
CA LYS A 61 1.82 16.64 10.52
C LYS A 61 2.94 15.60 10.39
N LEU A 62 3.00 14.86 9.28
CA LEU A 62 3.89 13.71 9.09
C LEU A 62 5.00 13.96 8.05
N GLU A 63 5.42 15.21 7.87
CA GLU A 63 6.33 15.66 6.79
C GLU A 63 7.51 14.72 6.52
N LYS A 64 8.23 14.27 7.56
CA LYS A 64 9.38 13.37 7.39
C LYS A 64 8.98 11.98 6.91
N LEU A 65 7.92 11.38 7.47
CA LEU A 65 7.46 10.05 7.04
C LEU A 65 6.87 10.12 5.62
N HIS A 66 6.20 11.23 5.31
CA HIS A 66 5.69 11.55 3.99
C HIS A 66 6.79 11.60 2.93
N GLU A 67 7.83 12.38 3.21
CA GLU A 67 9.00 12.49 2.34
C GLU A 67 9.74 11.15 2.19
N ASP A 68 9.95 10.42 3.30
CA ASP A 68 10.60 9.10 3.27
C ASP A 68 9.85 8.12 2.34
N ILE A 69 8.52 8.02 2.47
CA ILE A 69 7.70 7.11 1.66
C ILE A 69 7.66 7.58 0.21
N ARG A 70 7.47 8.88 -0.05
CA ARG A 70 7.48 9.44 -1.41
C ARG A 70 8.77 9.08 -2.14
N ARG A 71 9.91 9.32 -1.49
CA ARG A 71 11.23 9.02 -2.02
C ARG A 71 11.42 7.52 -2.26
N LEU A 72 10.96 6.67 -1.34
CA LEU A 72 11.00 5.22 -1.52
C LEU A 72 10.16 4.77 -2.72
N ILE A 73 8.95 5.32 -2.91
CA ILE A 73 8.11 5.03 -4.09
C ILE A 73 8.85 5.44 -5.36
N GLN A 74 9.38 6.67 -5.44
CA GLN A 74 10.10 7.16 -6.61
C GLN A 74 11.32 6.28 -6.98
N ILE A 75 12.11 5.87 -5.99
CA ILE A 75 13.25 4.98 -6.21
C ILE A 75 12.78 3.61 -6.69
N GLN A 76 11.74 3.05 -6.06
CA GLN A 76 11.23 1.73 -6.41
C GLN A 76 10.57 1.67 -7.79
N ILE A 77 9.98 2.77 -8.26
CA ILE A 77 9.50 2.87 -9.64
C ILE A 77 10.63 2.58 -10.63
N VAL A 78 11.81 3.19 -10.43
CA VAL A 78 12.98 2.92 -11.28
C VAL A 78 13.55 1.52 -11.02
N ALA A 79 13.67 1.12 -9.75
CA ALA A 79 14.25 -0.17 -9.37
C ALA A 79 13.52 -1.35 -10.02
N VAL A 80 12.18 -1.36 -9.99
CA VAL A 80 11.39 -2.44 -10.59
C VAL A 80 11.61 -2.56 -12.09
N HIS A 81 11.72 -1.44 -12.82
CA HIS A 81 12.04 -1.47 -14.25
C HIS A 81 13.46 -2.00 -14.49
N MET A 82 14.43 -1.57 -13.68
CA MET A 82 15.82 -2.03 -13.75
C MET A 82 15.95 -3.53 -13.48
N GLU A 83 15.28 -4.06 -12.45
CA GLU A 83 15.26 -5.48 -12.09
C GLU A 83 14.66 -6.36 -13.18
N ASN A 84 13.72 -5.84 -13.98
CA ASN A 84 13.13 -6.53 -15.13
C ASN A 84 13.93 -6.34 -16.44
N GLY A 85 15.04 -5.59 -16.41
CA GLY A 85 15.86 -5.30 -17.60
C GLY A 85 15.25 -4.26 -18.56
N TYR A 86 14.20 -3.56 -18.14
CA TYR A 86 13.50 -2.55 -18.93
C TYR A 86 14.17 -1.18 -18.81
N PHE A 87 15.42 -1.07 -19.26
CA PHE A 87 16.26 0.12 -19.08
C PHE A 87 15.76 1.35 -19.85
N LYS A 88 15.15 1.13 -21.02
CA LYS A 88 14.60 2.21 -21.84
C LYS A 88 13.38 2.81 -21.14
N GLU A 89 12.48 1.95 -20.69
CA GLU A 89 11.29 2.29 -19.93
C GLU A 89 11.67 2.97 -18.60
N ALA A 90 12.71 2.49 -17.91
CA ALA A 90 13.24 3.14 -16.72
C ALA A 90 13.68 4.60 -16.98
N THR A 91 14.23 4.88 -18.17
CA THR A 91 14.61 6.24 -18.60
C THR A 91 13.37 7.10 -18.85
N GLU A 92 12.40 6.57 -19.60
CA GLU A 92 11.15 7.27 -19.90
C GLU A 92 10.33 7.57 -18.62
N VAL A 93 10.32 6.63 -17.68
CA VAL A 93 9.67 6.80 -16.38
C VAL A 93 10.41 7.83 -15.54
N LEU A 94 11.74 7.84 -15.53
CA LEU A 94 12.52 8.85 -14.82
C LEU A 94 12.18 10.28 -15.28
N GLU A 95 12.01 10.46 -16.59
CA GLU A 95 11.62 11.75 -17.17
C GLU A 95 10.19 12.16 -16.77
N ARG A 96 9.26 11.21 -16.65
CA ARG A 96 7.89 11.48 -16.18
C ARG A 96 7.81 11.78 -14.69
N LEU A 97 8.64 11.11 -13.87
CA LEU A 97 8.60 11.21 -12.41
C LEU A 97 9.05 12.56 -11.88
N PHE A 98 10.09 13.12 -12.49
CA PHE A 98 10.74 14.32 -12.01
C PHE A 98 10.45 15.45 -12.99
N SER A 99 9.65 16.42 -12.54
CA SER A 99 9.54 17.71 -13.21
C SER A 99 10.86 18.48 -13.06
N ASP A 100 10.98 19.63 -13.75
CA ASP A 100 12.19 20.45 -13.69
C ASP A 100 12.34 21.24 -12.36
N LEU A 101 11.73 20.77 -11.28
CA LEU A 101 11.89 21.33 -9.94
C LEU A 101 13.30 21.09 -9.40
N GLU A 102 13.92 22.12 -8.81
CA GLU A 102 15.29 22.08 -8.29
C GLU A 102 15.48 21.04 -7.17
N SER A 103 14.46 20.82 -6.32
CA SER A 103 14.48 19.87 -5.20
C SER A 103 14.71 18.42 -5.66
N ASP A 104 14.29 18.11 -6.87
CA ASP A 104 14.20 16.76 -7.40
C ASP A 104 15.49 16.36 -8.14
N LYS A 105 16.29 17.36 -8.54
CA LYS A 105 17.52 17.16 -9.31
C LYS A 105 18.52 16.19 -8.68
N PRO A 106 18.81 16.24 -7.36
CA PRO A 106 19.81 15.35 -6.78
C PRO A 106 19.42 13.86 -6.88
N LEU A 107 18.13 13.54 -6.69
CA LEU A 107 17.65 12.17 -6.81
C LEU A 107 17.56 11.74 -8.27
N ARG A 108 17.06 12.61 -9.15
CA ARG A 108 16.99 12.37 -10.61
C ARG A 108 18.36 12.03 -11.19
N VAL A 109 19.39 12.81 -10.87
CA VAL A 109 20.77 12.59 -11.36
C VAL A 109 21.34 11.26 -10.86
N LYS A 110 21.09 10.91 -9.59
CA LYS A 110 21.53 9.61 -9.04
C LYS A 110 20.85 8.46 -9.77
N LEU A 111 19.54 8.51 -9.96
CA LEU A 111 18.79 7.45 -10.65
C LEU A 111 19.17 7.36 -12.13
N ALA A 112 19.39 8.48 -12.82
CA ALA A 112 19.91 8.49 -14.20
C ALA A 112 21.27 7.77 -14.31
N THR A 113 22.14 7.97 -13.32
CA THR A 113 23.46 7.29 -13.26
C THR A 113 23.29 5.78 -13.09
N VAL A 114 22.35 5.35 -12.25
CA VAL A 114 22.01 3.93 -12.05
C VAL A 114 21.42 3.31 -13.32
N ILE A 115 20.52 4.01 -14.01
CA ILE A 115 19.96 3.52 -15.28
C ILE A 115 21.06 3.35 -16.32
N LYS A 116 21.98 4.32 -16.40
CA LYS A 116 23.13 4.26 -17.31
C LYS A 116 24.07 3.10 -17.02
N SER A 117 24.26 2.72 -15.75
CA SER A 117 25.08 1.56 -15.39
C SER A 117 24.44 0.23 -15.78
N LYS A 118 23.11 0.20 -16.00
CA LYS A 118 22.33 -1.01 -16.31
C LYS A 118 22.49 -2.11 -15.25
N ASP A 119 22.85 -1.73 -14.04
CA ASP A 119 23.05 -2.62 -12.91
C ASP A 119 21.97 -2.38 -11.85
N PRO A 120 21.01 -3.30 -11.67
CA PRO A 120 19.96 -3.16 -10.66
C PRO A 120 20.47 -3.40 -9.23
N TYR A 121 21.68 -3.93 -9.03
CA TYR A 121 22.21 -4.34 -7.72
C TYR A 121 23.13 -3.30 -7.08
N VAL A 122 23.07 -2.05 -7.54
CA VAL A 122 23.84 -0.95 -6.95
C VAL A 122 23.39 -0.67 -5.51
N PRO A 123 24.30 -0.18 -4.63
CA PRO A 123 23.99 0.07 -3.22
C PRO A 123 22.78 0.99 -2.98
N LEU A 124 22.52 1.93 -3.89
CA LEU A 124 21.35 2.81 -3.80
C LEU A 124 20.04 2.03 -3.87
N LEU A 125 19.89 1.10 -4.82
CA LEU A 125 18.64 0.34 -4.97
C LEU A 125 18.49 -0.71 -3.87
N GLN A 126 19.60 -1.26 -3.38
CA GLN A 126 19.61 -2.21 -2.27
C GLN A 126 19.24 -1.56 -0.93
N SER A 127 19.75 -0.35 -0.65
CA SER A 127 19.48 0.35 0.61
C SER A 127 18.06 0.91 0.69
N PHE A 128 17.48 1.29 -0.45
CA PHE A 128 16.10 1.77 -0.56
C PHE A 128 15.18 0.66 -1.06
N SER A 129 15.20 -0.51 -0.40
CA SER A 129 14.52 -1.73 -0.87
C SER A 129 12.98 -1.63 -0.86
N TYR A 130 12.35 -2.55 -1.60
CA TYR A 130 10.90 -2.71 -1.58
C TYR A 130 10.38 -3.04 -0.17
N ASP A 131 11.12 -3.85 0.61
CA ASP A 131 10.74 -4.21 1.98
C ASP A 131 10.76 -3.00 2.91
N LEU A 132 11.73 -2.10 2.72
CA LEU A 132 11.78 -0.84 3.45
C LEU A 132 10.57 0.05 3.11
N LEU A 133 10.17 0.12 1.83
CA LEU A 133 8.94 0.79 1.41
C LEU A 133 7.72 0.20 2.13
N ILE A 134 7.58 -1.12 2.13
CA ILE A 134 6.48 -1.80 2.83
C ILE A 134 6.50 -1.51 4.34
N SER A 135 7.68 -1.56 4.97
CA SER A 135 7.82 -1.26 6.39
C SER A 135 7.38 0.17 6.73
N LYS A 136 7.76 1.16 5.91
CA LYS A 136 7.37 2.56 6.14
C LYS A 136 5.88 2.79 5.92
N ILE A 137 5.30 2.15 4.90
CA ILE A 137 3.85 2.18 4.68
C ILE A 137 3.11 1.54 5.86
N LYS A 138 3.61 0.42 6.42
CA LYS A 138 3.03 -0.19 7.63
C LYS A 138 3.02 0.79 8.81
N SER A 139 4.12 1.52 9.04
CA SER A 139 4.16 2.56 10.08
C SER A 139 3.15 3.69 9.83
N TYR A 140 2.94 4.10 8.57
CA TYR A 140 1.90 5.08 8.24
C TYR A 140 0.50 4.53 8.53
N ILE A 141 0.21 3.28 8.17
CA ILE A 141 -1.07 2.62 8.44
C ILE A 141 -1.33 2.54 9.95
N GLU A 142 -0.32 2.23 10.77
CA GLU A 142 -0.48 2.17 12.23
C GLU A 142 -0.94 3.52 12.81
N ILE A 143 -0.37 4.63 12.33
CA ILE A 143 -0.80 5.98 12.70
C ILE A 143 -2.23 6.22 12.23
N PHE A 144 -2.51 5.93 10.96
CA PHE A 144 -3.84 6.10 10.37
C PHE A 144 -4.92 5.31 11.13
N MET A 145 -4.63 4.06 11.51
CA MET A 145 -5.57 3.21 12.25
C MET A 145 -5.82 3.76 13.65
N LYS A 146 -4.79 4.28 14.31
CA LYS A 146 -4.91 4.92 15.63
C LYS A 146 -5.85 6.13 15.58
N GLU A 147 -5.78 6.93 14.53
CA GLU A 147 -6.72 8.06 14.32
C GLU A 147 -8.16 7.60 14.09
N ASN A 148 -8.35 6.39 13.56
CA ASN A 148 -9.65 5.80 13.23
C ASN A 148 -10.16 4.77 14.25
N GLU A 149 -9.53 4.63 15.43
CA GLU A 149 -9.94 3.70 16.49
C GLU A 149 -11.39 3.95 16.97
N THR A 150 -11.89 5.16 16.78
CA THR A 150 -13.26 5.55 17.14
C THR A 150 -14.31 5.16 16.10
N ASN A 151 -13.94 4.42 15.05
CA ASN A 151 -14.89 3.98 14.03
C ASN A 151 -16.02 3.13 14.66
N PHE A 152 -17.26 3.56 14.45
CA PHE A 152 -18.44 2.94 15.04
C PHE A 152 -18.52 1.42 14.80
N LEU A 153 -18.21 0.96 13.59
CA LEU A 153 -18.29 -0.45 13.25
C LEU A 153 -17.23 -1.27 13.99
N ILE A 154 -16.02 -0.73 14.12
CA ILE A 154 -14.94 -1.38 14.88
C ILE A 154 -15.34 -1.45 16.35
N GLN A 155 -15.83 -0.35 16.94
CA GLN A 155 -16.25 -0.33 18.34
C GLN A 155 -17.42 -1.28 18.61
N ALA A 156 -18.43 -1.30 17.74
CA ALA A 156 -19.58 -2.19 17.88
C ALA A 156 -19.14 -3.67 17.79
N ALA A 157 -18.26 -4.00 16.85
CA ALA A 157 -17.72 -5.34 16.72
C ALA A 157 -16.86 -5.75 17.93
N THR A 158 -16.00 -4.85 18.43
CA THR A 158 -15.18 -5.11 19.63
C THR A 158 -16.06 -5.38 20.85
N LYS A 159 -17.07 -4.53 21.11
CA LYS A 159 -18.03 -4.74 22.21
C LYS A 159 -18.78 -6.06 22.10
N GLU A 160 -19.17 -6.44 20.88
CA GLU A 160 -19.85 -7.72 20.63
C GLU A 160 -18.94 -8.92 20.95
N VAL A 161 -17.66 -8.87 20.58
CA VAL A 161 -16.68 -9.92 20.89
C VAL A 161 -16.40 -10.02 22.40
N GLU A 162 -16.26 -8.86 23.06
CA GLU A 162 -16.02 -8.78 24.51
C GLU A 162 -17.22 -9.31 25.30
N SER A 163 -18.45 -8.92 24.93
CA SER A 163 -19.68 -9.37 25.60
C SER A 163 -19.91 -10.88 25.48
N LYS A 164 -19.43 -11.51 24.40
CA LYS A 164 -19.48 -12.96 24.18
C LYS A 164 -18.39 -13.74 24.91
N GLY A 165 -17.52 -13.09 25.69
CA GLY A 165 -16.44 -13.74 26.43
C GLY A 165 -15.34 -14.35 25.52
N LEU A 166 -15.32 -13.98 24.24
CA LEU A 166 -14.33 -14.46 23.26
C LEU A 166 -12.99 -13.72 23.35
N GLY A 167 -12.87 -12.77 24.29
CA GLY A 167 -11.73 -11.86 24.43
C GLY A 167 -10.42 -12.47 24.95
N ALA A 168 -10.40 -13.72 25.45
CA ALA A 168 -9.15 -14.33 25.95
C ALA A 168 -9.08 -15.86 25.95
N ALA A 169 -10.11 -16.58 25.50
CA ALA A 169 -10.12 -18.04 25.51
C ALA A 169 -9.76 -18.63 24.14
N THR A 170 -8.48 -18.99 24.01
CA THR A 170 -8.06 -20.27 23.41
C THR A 170 -8.00 -20.35 21.88
N LEU A 171 -6.88 -19.86 21.32
CA LEU A 171 -6.12 -20.59 20.30
C LEU A 171 -5.58 -21.90 20.92
N GLN A 172 -6.46 -22.85 21.20
CA GLN A 172 -6.08 -24.26 21.23
C GLN A 172 -7.10 -25.03 20.42
N ASN A 173 -6.57 -25.78 19.48
CA ASN A 173 -7.27 -26.76 18.69
C ASN A 173 -8.11 -27.66 19.59
N LYS A 174 -9.43 -27.47 19.59
CA LYS A 174 -10.35 -28.49 20.06
C LYS A 174 -11.42 -28.72 19.01
N THR A 175 -11.21 -29.81 18.27
CA THR A 175 -12.20 -30.45 17.42
C THR A 175 -13.43 -30.76 18.26
N VAL A 176 -14.55 -30.07 18.00
CA VAL A 176 -15.88 -30.54 18.39
C VAL A 176 -16.84 -30.30 17.23
N ASN A 177 -17.49 -31.39 16.88
CA ASN A 177 -18.43 -31.60 15.79
C ASN A 177 -19.73 -30.80 16.01
N VAL A 178 -20.09 -29.88 15.10
CA VAL A 178 -21.41 -29.21 15.09
C VAL A 178 -21.90 -28.97 13.65
N ASN A 179 -23.17 -29.32 13.44
CA ASN A 179 -24.07 -29.31 12.28
C ASN A 179 -23.74 -28.46 11.03
N GLU A 180 -24.05 -29.04 9.86
CA GLU A 180 -23.73 -28.57 8.51
C GLU A 180 -24.42 -27.26 8.05
N ASN A 181 -25.39 -26.71 8.79
CA ASN A 181 -26.05 -25.46 8.40
C ASN A 181 -25.39 -24.18 8.95
N ASP A 182 -24.71 -24.25 10.11
CA ASP A 182 -23.99 -23.10 10.69
C ASP A 182 -22.55 -22.94 10.17
N LYS A 183 -22.07 -23.93 9.41
CA LYS A 183 -20.72 -23.95 8.86
C LYS A 183 -20.51 -22.91 7.76
N ARG A 184 -21.55 -22.57 6.99
CA ARG A 184 -21.45 -21.62 5.86
C ARG A 184 -21.34 -20.17 6.31
N ASP A 185 -22.05 -19.76 7.38
CA ASP A 185 -21.94 -18.41 7.93
C ASP A 185 -20.60 -18.21 8.66
N LEU A 186 -20.14 -19.22 9.41
CA LEU A 186 -18.85 -19.20 10.09
C LEU A 186 -17.67 -19.28 9.10
N GLU A 187 -17.77 -20.04 8.01
CA GLU A 187 -16.76 -20.06 6.95
C GLU A 187 -16.68 -18.75 6.17
N THR A 188 -17.80 -18.05 6.00
CA THR A 188 -17.82 -16.76 5.29
C THR A 188 -17.20 -15.67 6.15
N LYS A 189 -17.52 -15.65 7.46
CA LYS A 189 -16.88 -14.76 8.43
C LYS A 189 -15.41 -15.09 8.66
N ARG A 190 -15.03 -16.38 8.75
CA ARG A 190 -13.62 -16.81 8.79
C ARG A 190 -12.89 -16.41 7.52
N ARG A 191 -13.48 -16.53 6.32
CA ARG A 191 -12.86 -16.10 5.05
C ARG A 191 -12.61 -14.58 4.99
N PHE A 192 -13.47 -13.77 5.59
CA PHE A 192 -13.25 -12.31 5.65
C PHE A 192 -12.11 -11.94 6.59
N VAL A 193 -12.06 -12.53 7.78
CA VAL A 193 -10.96 -12.33 8.73
C VAL A 193 -9.65 -12.89 8.17
N LEU A 194 -9.69 -14.04 7.49
CA LEU A 194 -8.54 -14.61 6.79
C LEU A 194 -8.08 -13.70 5.64
N ARG A 195 -8.95 -12.98 4.93
CA ARG A 195 -8.54 -12.03 3.88
C ARG A 195 -7.86 -10.79 4.43
N ILE A 196 -8.24 -10.31 5.60
CA ILE A 196 -7.56 -9.19 6.28
C ILE A 196 -6.20 -9.63 6.81
N ILE A 197 -6.08 -10.85 7.34
CA ILE A 197 -4.81 -11.43 7.78
C ILE A 197 -3.92 -11.80 6.57
N VAL A 198 -4.47 -12.32 5.49
CA VAL A 198 -3.73 -12.64 4.26
C VAL A 198 -3.21 -11.38 3.57
N LEU A 199 -3.83 -10.22 3.72
CA LEU A 199 -3.23 -8.94 3.29
C LEU A 199 -1.99 -8.55 4.13
N ARG A 200 -1.87 -9.07 5.36
CA ARG A 200 -0.65 -8.95 6.19
C ARG A 200 0.45 -9.89 5.70
N ASP A 201 0.08 -11.07 5.19
CA ASP A 201 1.01 -12.11 4.72
C ASP A 201 1.43 -11.97 3.24
N ILE A 202 0.62 -11.30 2.39
CA ILE A 202 1.01 -10.94 1.01
C ILE A 202 2.09 -9.84 0.99
N LEU A 203 2.32 -9.18 2.13
CA LEU A 203 3.37 -8.19 2.38
C LEU A 203 4.50 -8.76 3.27
N GLY A 204 4.66 -10.08 3.26
CA GLY A 204 5.83 -10.80 3.77
C GLY A 204 6.81 -11.11 2.64
#